data_AF-A0A9E0JVG6-F1
#
_entry.id   AF-A0A9E0JVG6-F1
#
_cell.length_a   1.000
_cell.length_b   1.000
_cell.length_c   1.000
_cell.angle_alpha   90.00
_cell.angle_beta   90.00
_cell.angle_gamma   90.00
#
_symmetry.space_group_name_H-M   'P 1'
#
loop_
_entity.id
_entity.type
_entity.pdbx_description
1 polymer ?
#
loop_
_entity_poly.entity_id
_entity_poly.type
_entity_poly.pdbx_seq_one_letter_code
_entity_poly.pdbx_strand_id
1 'polypeptide(L)'
;MLTLAFDTSSKTLSVALLRNRTVLHHVILHREQNHSEVLLPAIDEACRLSNVTVRDMDLFACTLGPGSFTGLRIGVGTLKGLMLATGKPAAG
;
A
#
# COMPACT_ATOMS: atom_id res chain seq x y z
N MET A 1 12.50 -4.67 -10.29
CA MET A 1 11.29 -3.88 -10.07
C MET A 1 10.82 -4.05 -8.65
N LEU A 2 10.85 -2.98 -7.85
CA LEU A 2 10.35 -2.94 -6.49
C LEU A 2 8.95 -2.34 -6.48
N THR A 3 7.96 -3.06 -5.97
CA THR A 3 6.55 -2.68 -6.03
C THR A 3 5.92 -2.73 -4.65
N LEU A 4 5.30 -1.63 -4.23
CA LEU A 4 4.47 -1.56 -3.04
C LEU A 4 2.99 -1.66 -3.47
N ALA A 5 2.30 -2.69 -3.02
CA ALA A 5 0.88 -2.90 -3.26
C ALA A 5 0.11 -2.86 -1.93
N PHE A 6 -1.11 -2.33 -1.94
CA PHE A 6 -1.97 -2.34 -0.76
C PHE A 6 -3.46 -2.39 -1.11
N ASP A 7 -4.26 -2.90 -0.19
CA ASP A 7 -5.70 -3.01 -0.33
C ASP A 7 -6.39 -2.55 0.96
N THR A 8 -7.33 -1.63 0.82
CA THR A 8 -8.20 -1.11 1.88
C THR A 8 -9.68 -1.20 1.47
N SER A 9 -10.01 -1.95 0.42
CA SER A 9 -11.37 -2.10 -0.12
C SER A 9 -12.28 -2.96 0.76
N SER A 10 -11.72 -3.78 1.66
CA SER A 10 -12.48 -4.69 2.52
C SER A 10 -12.36 -4.34 4.00
N LYS A 11 -12.87 -5.20 4.89
CA LYS A 11 -12.63 -5.11 6.34
C LYS A 11 -11.18 -5.41 6.73
N THR A 12 -10.42 -6.00 5.82
CA THR A 12 -9.01 -6.34 6.04
C THR A 12 -8.15 -5.36 5.26
N LEU A 13 -7.16 -4.79 5.95
CA LEU A 13 -6.10 -4.04 5.31
C LEU A 13 -4.97 -5.00 4.94
N SER A 14 -4.46 -4.89 3.72
CA SER A 14 -3.25 -5.61 3.32
C SER A 14 -2.23 -4.67 2.70
N VAL A 15 -0.96 -4.96 2.94
CA VAL A 15 0.20 -4.29 2.32
C VAL A 15 1.17 -5.39 1.92
N ALA A 16 1.74 -5.29 0.71
CA ALA A 16 2.76 -6.19 0.22
C ALA A 16 3.87 -5.40 -0.46
N LEU A 17 5.10 -5.75 -0.16
CA LEU A 17 6.28 -5.25 -0.84
C LEU A 17 6.91 -6.38 -1.64
N LEU A 18 7.04 -6.19 -2.95
CA LEU A 18 7.52 -7.19 -3.89
C LEU A 18 8.78 -6.71 -4.57
N ARG A 19 9.73 -7.63 -4.77
CA ARG A 19 10.84 -7.46 -5.69
C ARG A 19 10.66 -8.44 -6.84
N ASN A 20 10.31 -7.91 -8.00
CA ASN A 20 9.91 -8.67 -9.18
C ASN A 20 8.69 -9.55 -8.87
N ARG A 21 8.90 -10.87 -8.74
CA ARG A 21 7.85 -11.85 -8.43
C ARG A 21 7.93 -12.37 -6.99
N THR A 22 8.91 -11.90 -6.21
CA THR A 22 9.15 -12.36 -4.85
C THR A 22 8.56 -11.37 -3.87
N VAL A 23 7.69 -11.85 -2.99
CA VAL A 23 7.21 -11.06 -1.84
C VAL A 23 8.34 -10.95 -0.84
N LEU A 24 8.81 -9.73 -0.58
CA LEU A 24 9.80 -9.45 0.47
C LEU A 24 9.14 -9.36 1.84
N HIS A 25 7.99 -8.70 1.87
CA HIS A 25 7.22 -8.53 3.09
C HIS A 25 5.73 -8.39 2.78
N HIS A 26 4.88 -8.85 3.70
CA HIS A 26 3.45 -8.60 3.63
C HIS A 26 2.88 -8.48 5.04
N VAL A 27 1.86 -7.64 5.16
CA VAL A 27 1.11 -7.39 6.38
C VAL A 27 -0.36 -7.53 6.07
N ILE A 28 -1.09 -8.27 6.91
CA ILE A 28 -2.54 -8.40 6.84
C ILE A 28 -3.11 -8.07 8.20
N LEU A 29 -3.90 -7.00 8.27
CA LEU A 29 -4.54 -6.54 9.50
C LEU A 29 -6.05 -6.71 9.39
N HIS A 30 -6.60 -7.56 10.25
CA HIS A 30 -8.04 -7.73 10.41
C HIS A 30 -8.54 -6.65 11.38
N ARG A 31 -8.86 -5.48 10.83
CA ARG A 31 -9.33 -4.29 11.56
C ARG A 31 -10.57 -3.76 10.87
N GLU A 32 -11.73 -3.92 11.49
CA GLU A 32 -13.00 -3.43 10.92
C GLU A 32 -13.06 -1.90 10.77
N GLN A 33 -12.21 -1.15 11.47
CA GLN A 33 -12.16 0.33 11.46
C GLN A 33 -10.72 0.87 11.49
N ASN A 34 -10.58 2.17 11.20
CA ASN A 34 -9.33 2.97 11.27
C ASN A 34 -8.23 2.63 10.25
N HIS A 35 -8.57 2.18 9.04
CA HIS A 35 -7.57 1.93 7.98
C HIS A 35 -6.67 3.15 7.70
N SER A 36 -7.18 4.36 7.86
CA SER A 36 -6.42 5.61 7.70
C SER A 36 -5.28 5.76 8.70
N GLU A 37 -5.42 5.20 9.90
CA GLU A 37 -4.39 5.27 10.95
C GLU A 37 -3.34 4.19 10.79
N VAL A 38 -3.72 3.03 10.23
CA VAL A 38 -2.83 1.85 10.18
C VAL A 38 -2.15 1.64 8.83
N LEU A 39 -2.66 2.20 7.73
CA LEU A 39 -2.07 1.99 6.39
C LEU A 39 -0.63 2.49 6.29
N LEU A 40 -0.39 3.75 6.65
CA LEU A 40 0.94 4.34 6.56
C LEU A 40 1.94 3.65 7.51
N PRO A 41 1.60 3.36 8.79
CA PRO A 41 2.46 2.53 9.64
C PRO A 41 2.79 1.15 9.07
N ALA A 42 1.82 0.46 8.45
CA ALA A 42 2.06 -0.85 7.84
C ALA A 42 2.99 -0.74 6.61
N ILE A 43 2.87 0.33 5.82
CA ILE A 43 3.79 0.62 4.71
C ILE A 43 5.21 0.89 5.24
N ASP A 44 5.34 1.73 6.27
CA ASP A 44 6.62 2.06 6.89
C ASP A 44 7.30 0.80 7.46
N GLU A 45 6.54 -0.05 8.16
CA GLU A 45 7.03 -1.32 8.66
C GLU A 45 7.55 -2.22 7.53
N ALA A 46 6.79 -2.37 6.44
CA ALA A 46 7.20 -3.18 5.29
C ALA A 46 8.50 -2.67 4.63
N CYS A 47 8.63 -1.35 4.50
CA CYS A 47 9.84 -0.68 4.01
C CYS A 47 11.03 -0.94 4.94
N ARG A 48 10.86 -0.71 6.25
CA ARG A 48 11.91 -0.89 7.26
C ARG A 48 12.40 -2.34 7.33
N LEU A 49 11.49 -3.31 7.35
CA LEU A 49 11.83 -4.74 7.41
C LEU A 49 12.50 -5.24 6.13
N SER A 50 12.27 -4.57 5.00
CA SER A 50 12.90 -4.90 3.72
C SER A 50 14.13 -4.04 3.42
N ASN A 51 14.53 -3.17 4.35
CA ASN A 51 15.65 -2.22 4.23
C ASN A 51 15.58 -1.36 2.95
N VAL A 52 14.41 -0.79 2.68
CA VAL A 52 14.15 0.12 1.56
C VAL A 52 13.32 1.32 2.03
N THR A 53 13.23 2.34 1.18
CA THR A 53 12.38 3.51 1.38
C THR A 53 11.31 3.59 0.30
N VAL A 54 10.27 4.41 0.52
CA VAL A 54 9.24 4.67 -0.49
C VAL A 54 9.79 5.28 -1.79
N ARG A 55 10.96 5.93 -1.75
CA ARG A 55 11.61 6.50 -2.95
C ARG A 55 12.28 5.44 -3.82
N ASP A 56 12.61 4.30 -3.25
CA ASP A 56 13.19 3.16 -3.96
C ASP A 56 12.15 2.37 -4.76
N MET A 57 10.87 2.68 -4.59
CA MET A 57 9.80 2.04 -5.35
C MET A 57 9.89 2.39 -6.83
N ASP A 58 9.63 1.39 -7.67
CA ASP A 58 9.46 1.55 -9.11
C ASP A 58 7.98 1.71 -9.48
N LEU A 59 7.08 1.12 -8.68
CA LEU A 59 5.64 1.11 -8.91
C LEU A 59 4.87 1.06 -7.59
N PHE A 60 3.78 1.83 -7.51
CA PHE A 60 2.78 1.68 -6.47
C PHE A 60 1.52 1.00 -7.02
N ALA A 61 0.85 0.17 -6.24
CA ALA A 61 -0.41 -0.46 -6.63
C ALA A 61 -1.45 -0.38 -5.51
N CYS A 62 -2.71 -0.10 -5.87
CA CYS A 62 -3.82 -0.08 -4.92
C CYS A 62 -5.09 -0.60 -5.56
N THR A 63 -5.83 -1.46 -4.87
CA THR A 63 -7.15 -1.93 -5.33
C THR A 63 -8.12 -0.77 -5.57
N LEU A 64 -8.68 -0.67 -6.78
CA LEU A 64 -9.69 0.35 -7.14
C LEU A 64 -11.14 -0.07 -6.87
N GLY A 65 -11.37 -1.33 -6.48
CA GLY A 65 -12.66 -1.86 -6.05
C GLY A 65 -13.16 -3.03 -6.91
N PRO A 66 -14.44 -3.45 -6.72
CA PRO A 66 -15.43 -2.85 -5.82
C PRO A 66 -15.10 -3.06 -4.33
N GLY A 67 -15.77 -2.32 -3.43
CA GLY A 67 -15.56 -2.47 -1.99
C GLY A 67 -16.10 -1.30 -1.15
N SER A 68 -15.62 -1.22 0.08
CA SER A 68 -15.90 -0.15 1.04
C SER A 68 -15.58 1.22 0.43
N PHE A 69 -16.60 2.07 0.32
CA PHE A 69 -16.45 3.41 -0.23
C PHE A 69 -15.40 4.25 0.51
N THR A 70 -15.41 4.20 1.85
CA THR A 70 -14.43 4.89 2.69
C THR A 70 -13.04 4.27 2.50
N GLY A 71 -12.96 2.95 2.53
CA GLY A 71 -11.72 2.21 2.37
C GLY A 71 -11.03 2.46 1.04
N LEU A 72 -11.77 2.43 -0.06
CA LEU A 72 -11.27 2.75 -1.41
C LEU A 72 -10.72 4.18 -1.49
N ARG A 73 -11.39 5.15 -0.88
CA ARG A 73 -10.89 6.54 -0.85
C ARG A 73 -9.63 6.71 -0.02
N ILE A 74 -9.50 5.97 1.08
CA ILE A 74 -8.26 5.93 1.86
C ILE A 74 -7.12 5.40 0.98
N GLY A 75 -7.30 4.23 0.36
CA GLY A 75 -6.29 3.61 -0.49
C GLY A 75 -5.88 4.51 -1.66
N VAL A 76 -6.86 4.97 -2.46
CA VAL A 76 -6.59 5.84 -3.62
C VAL A 76 -5.99 7.19 -3.19
N GLY A 77 -6.42 7.75 -2.05
CA GLY A 77 -5.86 8.97 -1.49
C GLY A 77 -4.38 8.81 -1.13
N THR A 78 -4.04 7.73 -0.42
CA THR A 78 -2.66 7.38 -0.09
C THR A 78 -1.82 7.13 -1.34
N LEU A 79 -2.35 6.40 -2.34
CA LEU A 79 -1.67 6.15 -3.61
C LEU A 79 -1.30 7.46 -4.31
N LYS A 80 -2.25 8.39 -4.43
CA LYS A 80 -2.02 9.71 -5.03
C LYS A 80 -0.97 10.52 -4.27
N GLY A 81 -1.00 10.47 -2.93
CA GLY A 81 0.00 11.13 -2.09
C GLY A 81 1.41 10.58 -2.34
N LEU A 82 1.56 9.25 -2.43
CA LEU A 82 2.84 8.60 -2.73
C LEU A 82 3.34 8.95 -4.13
N MET A 83 2.47 8.93 -5.14
CA MET A 83 2.82 9.35 -6.50
C MET A 83 3.31 10.81 -6.52
N LEU A 84 2.57 11.72 -5.87
CA LEU A 84 2.93 13.14 -5.83
C LEU A 84 4.28 13.35 -5.14
N ALA A 85 4.56 12.63 -4.05
CA ALA A 85 5.79 12.76 -3.28
C ALA A 85 7.04 12.16 -3.97
N THR A 86 6.85 11.18 -4.86
CA THR A 86 7.95 10.39 -5.42
C THR A 86 8.13 10.53 -6.94
N GLY A 87 7.11 11.01 -7.64
CA GLY A 87 7.06 11.07 -9.11
C GLY A 87 6.96 9.69 -9.78
N LYS A 88 6.70 8.63 -9.02
CA LYS A 88 6.66 7.24 -9.53
C LYS A 88 5.26 6.88 -10.07
N PRO A 89 5.19 5.97 -11.05
CA PRO A 89 3.91 5.52 -11.59
C PRO A 89 3.12 4.69 -10.58
N ALA A 90 1.82 4.56 -10.83
CA ALA A 90 0.94 3.70 -10.06
C ALA A 90 -0.02 2.89 -10.95
N ALA A 91 -0.48 1.76 -10.42
CA ALA A 91 -1.48 0.88 -10.99
C ALA A 91 -2.67 0.70 -10.03
N GLY A 92 -3.83 0.40 -10.61
CA GLY A 92 -5.09 0.24 -9.90
C GLY A 92 -5.73 -1.12 -10.11
#